data_AF-A0A725LXI4-F1
#
_entry.id   AF-A0A725LXI4-F1
#
_cell.length_a   1.000
_cell.length_b   1.000
_cell.length_c   1.000
_cell.angle_alpha   90.00
_cell.angle_beta   90.00
_cell.angle_gamma   90.00
#
_symmetry.space_group_name_H-M   'P 1'
#
loop_
_entity.id
_entity.type
_entity.pdbx_description
1 polymer ?
#
loop_
_entity_poly.entity_id
_entity_poly.type
_entity_poly.pdbx_seq_one_letter_code
_entity_poly.pdbx_strand_id
1 'polypeptide(L)'
;MNFNAGVELASKRNCATRTNITMIEHRTEMRQTAIKSLQEAEEALTALAMSYELQPDDKASSCHPRTGTLSTASQVRKLRRVVEKQKT
;
A
#
# COMPACT_ATOMS: atom_id res chain seq x y z
N MET A 1 -19.32 -32.88 -38.78
CA MET A 1 -19.83 -31.88 -37.83
C MET A 1 -18.88 -31.81 -36.64
N ASN A 2 -18.03 -30.77 -36.55
CA ASN A 2 -17.00 -30.62 -35.50
C ASN A 2 -17.58 -29.98 -34.24
N PHE A 3 -18.38 -30.73 -33.49
CA PHE A 3 -18.98 -30.26 -32.23
C PHE A 3 -17.94 -30.10 -31.10
N ASN A 4 -16.86 -30.89 -31.11
CA ASN A 4 -15.84 -30.89 -30.05
C ASN A 4 -14.96 -29.63 -30.00
N ALA A 5 -14.66 -29.02 -31.16
CA ALA A 5 -13.79 -27.84 -31.20
C ALA A 5 -14.42 -26.61 -30.53
N GLY A 6 -15.75 -26.44 -30.66
CA GLY A 6 -16.48 -25.32 -30.06
C GLY A 6 -16.54 -25.39 -28.53
N VAL A 7 -16.67 -26.60 -27.97
CA VAL A 7 -16.73 -26.84 -26.53
C VAL A 7 -15.36 -26.62 -25.87
N GLU A 8 -14.29 -27.06 -26.53
CA GLU A 8 -12.92 -26.88 -26.03
C GLU A 8 -12.48 -25.40 -26.01
N LEU A 9 -12.85 -24.63 -27.04
CA LEU A 9 -12.61 -23.18 -27.11
C LEU A 9 -13.42 -22.39 -26.07
N ALA A 10 -14.63 -22.83 -25.74
CA ALA A 10 -15.44 -22.21 -24.69
C ALA A 10 -14.90 -22.51 -23.28
N SER A 11 -14.46 -23.74 -23.05
CA SER A 11 -13.84 -24.16 -21.78
C SER A 11 -12.53 -23.43 -21.50
N LYS A 12 -11.65 -23.31 -22.51
CA LYS A 12 -10.39 -22.54 -22.40
C LYS A 12 -10.64 -21.06 -22.11
N ARG A 13 -11.65 -20.46 -22.74
CA ARG A 13 -12.05 -19.05 -22.46
C ARG A 13 -12.54 -18.86 -21.03
N ASN A 14 -13.39 -19.77 -20.52
CA ASN A 14 -13.87 -19.69 -19.14
C ASN A 14 -12.74 -19.85 -18.10
N CYS A 15 -11.77 -20.73 -18.36
CA CYS A 15 -10.61 -20.90 -17.48
C CYS A 15 -9.74 -19.62 -17.44
N ALA A 16 -9.41 -19.05 -18.61
CA ALA A 16 -8.61 -17.83 -18.70
C ALA A 16 -9.28 -16.63 -18.02
N THR A 17 -10.59 -16.45 -18.23
CA THR A 17 -11.36 -15.37 -17.57
C THR A 17 -11.37 -15.52 -16.05
N ARG A 18 -11.53 -16.75 -15.55
CA ARG A 18 -11.53 -17.03 -14.11
C ARG A 18 -10.18 -16.76 -13.47
N THR A 19 -9.08 -17.18 -14.12
CA THR A 19 -7.71 -16.88 -13.65
C THR A 19 -7.44 -15.38 -13.63
N ASN A 20 -7.92 -14.64 -14.62
CA ASN A 20 -7.72 -13.18 -14.69
C ASN A 20 -8.46 -12.45 -13.54
N ILE A 21 -9.71 -12.83 -13.26
CA ILE A 21 -10.49 -12.29 -12.13
C ILE A 21 -9.76 -12.54 -10.80
N THR A 22 -9.29 -13.77 -10.56
CA THR A 22 -8.58 -14.10 -9.32
C THR A 22 -7.27 -13.33 -9.16
N MET A 23 -6.58 -12.98 -10.25
CA MET A 23 -5.37 -12.16 -10.20
C MET A 23 -5.68 -10.69 -9.87
N ILE A 24 -6.78 -10.14 -10.39
CA ILE A 24 -7.21 -8.77 -10.11
C ILE A 24 -7.62 -8.64 -8.62
N GLU A 25 -8.34 -9.64 -8.10
CA GLU A 25 -8.73 -9.71 -6.69
C GLU A 25 -7.48 -9.76 -5.77
N HIS A 26 -6.56 -10.69 -6.02
CA HIS A 26 -5.33 -10.81 -5.24
C HIS A 26 -4.48 -9.52 -5.28
N ARG A 27 -4.36 -8.87 -6.44
CA ARG A 27 -3.65 -7.58 -6.57
C ARG A 27 -4.34 -6.48 -5.76
N THR A 28 -5.67 -6.50 -5.70
CA THR A 28 -6.46 -5.56 -4.91
C THR A 28 -6.25 -5.79 -3.41
N GLU A 29 -6.27 -7.04 -2.95
CA GLU A 29 -6.01 -7.41 -1.55
C GLU A 29 -4.59 -7.02 -1.10
N MET A 30 -3.58 -7.30 -1.93
CA MET A 30 -2.19 -6.90 -1.65
C MET A 30 -2.05 -5.38 -1.56
N ARG A 31 -2.74 -4.64 -2.44
CA ARG A 31 -2.75 -3.18 -2.40
C ARG A 31 -3.42 -2.65 -1.13
N GLN A 32 -4.57 -3.20 -0.75
CA GLN A 32 -5.25 -2.80 0.49
C GLN A 32 -4.40 -3.08 1.73
N THR A 33 -3.76 -4.25 1.77
CA THR A 33 -2.82 -4.63 2.83
C THR A 33 -1.67 -3.63 2.92
N ALA A 34 -1.05 -3.27 1.78
CA ALA A 34 0.03 -2.29 1.74
C ALA A 34 -0.42 -0.89 2.22
N ILE A 35 -1.61 -0.44 1.82
CA ILE A 35 -2.17 0.85 2.28
C ILE A 35 -2.35 0.85 3.79
N LYS A 36 -2.92 -0.22 4.35
CA LYS A 36 -3.13 -0.36 5.80
C LYS A 36 -1.80 -0.36 6.56
N SER A 37 -0.82 -1.16 6.14
CA SER A 37 0.50 -1.18 6.78
C SER A 37 1.22 0.17 6.73
N LEU A 38 1.09 0.91 5.63
CA LEU A 38 1.66 2.25 5.52
C LEU A 38 0.95 3.26 6.44
N GLN A 39 -0.36 3.11 6.64
CA GLN A 39 -1.09 3.95 7.60
C GLN A 39 -0.65 3.66 9.04
N GLU A 40 -0.55 2.39 9.43
CA GLU A 40 -0.08 2.00 10.76
C GLU A 40 1.35 2.50 11.02
N ALA A 41 2.23 2.43 10.00
CA ALA A 41 3.58 2.98 10.09
C ALA A 41 3.60 4.51 10.23
N GLU A 42 2.74 5.25 9.50
CA GLU A 42 2.59 6.71 9.62
C GLU A 42 2.20 7.10 11.06
N GLU A 43 1.23 6.39 11.65
CA GLU A 43 0.75 6.61 13.01
C GLU A 43 1.83 6.30 14.05
N ALA A 44 2.51 5.15 13.94
CA ALA A 44 3.57 4.74 14.86
C ALA A 44 4.76 5.71 14.84
N LEU A 45 5.20 6.14 13.65
CA LEU A 45 6.28 7.13 13.51
C LEU A 45 5.88 8.49 14.09
N THR A 46 4.63 8.90 13.92
CA THR A 46 4.12 10.15 14.49
C THR A 46 4.11 10.08 16.02
N ALA A 47 3.63 8.98 16.59
CA ALA A 47 3.64 8.76 18.04
C ALA A 47 5.08 8.76 18.61
N LEU A 48 6.00 8.05 17.96
CA LEU A 48 7.42 8.05 18.32
C LEU A 48 8.04 9.45 18.20
N ALA A 49 7.68 10.22 17.18
CA ALA A 49 8.15 11.58 17.07
C ALA A 49 7.66 12.46 18.23
N MET A 50 6.41 12.27 18.68
CA MET A 50 5.85 13.03 19.80
C MET A 50 6.40 12.59 21.16
N SER A 51 6.98 11.39 21.28
CA SER A 51 7.61 10.95 22.53
C SER A 51 9.00 11.54 22.76
N TYR A 52 9.62 12.17 21.76
CA TYR A 52 10.87 12.91 21.99
C TYR A 52 10.58 14.21 22.72
N GLU A 53 11.04 14.29 23.97
CA GLU A 53 10.99 15.51 24.78
C GLU A 53 11.75 16.63 24.08
N LEU A 54 11.13 17.82 24.04
CA LEU A 54 11.78 19.06 23.66
C LEU A 54 11.67 19.99 24.84
N GLN A 55 12.80 20.56 25.25
CA GLN A 55 12.75 21.66 26.19
C GLN A 55 11.92 22.80 25.58
N PRO A 56 11.11 23.51 26.37
CA PRO A 56 10.20 24.53 25.88
C PRO A 56 10.91 25.66 25.09
N ASP A 57 12.21 25.87 25.33
CA ASP A 57 13.05 26.84 24.61
C ASP A 57 13.94 26.22 23.52
N ASP A 58 14.04 24.89 23.46
CA ASP A 58 14.79 24.20 22.41
C ASP A 58 13.94 24.10 21.15
N LYS A 59 14.36 24.83 20.12
CA LYS A 59 13.88 24.54 18.76
C LYS A 59 14.42 23.18 18.37
N ALA A 60 13.54 22.28 17.94
CA ALA A 60 13.94 21.01 17.35
C ALA A 60 14.89 21.28 16.19
N SER A 61 16.19 21.05 16.41
CA SER A 61 17.20 21.22 15.39
C SER A 61 16.95 20.23 14.24
N SER A 62 17.54 20.49 13.08
CA SER A 62 17.47 19.55 11.95
C SER A 62 18.01 18.16 12.29
N CYS A 63 18.95 18.09 13.22
CA CYS A 63 19.54 16.85 13.73
C CYS A 63 18.73 16.20 14.87
N HIS A 64 17.67 16.86 15.35
CA HIS A 64 16.86 16.33 16.45
C HIS A 64 16.10 15.08 15.99
N PRO A 65 16.06 13.99 16.79
CA PRO A 65 15.36 12.76 16.43
C PRO A 65 13.90 12.98 16.03
N ARG A 66 13.18 13.89 16.72
CA ARG A 66 11.82 14.31 16.33
C ARG A 66 11.72 14.77 14.88
N THR A 67 12.66 15.60 14.43
CA THR A 67 12.66 16.15 13.07
C THR A 67 12.89 15.04 12.04
N GLY A 68 13.85 14.15 12.30
CA GLY A 68 14.11 12.97 11.46
C GLY A 68 12.90 12.04 11.38
N THR A 69 12.29 11.71 12.51
CA THR A 69 11.15 10.81 12.58
C THR A 69 9.90 11.40 11.92
N LEU A 70 9.63 12.70 12.08
CA LEU A 70 8.55 13.39 11.35
C LEU A 70 8.81 13.43 9.84
N SER A 71 10.05 13.61 9.41
CA SER A 71 10.43 13.53 7.99
C SER A 71 10.11 12.14 7.42
N THR A 72 10.46 11.08 8.13
CA THR A 72 10.13 9.70 7.75
C THR A 72 8.62 9.47 7.71
N ALA A 73 7.87 9.92 8.71
CA ALA A 73 6.39 9.82 8.71
C ALA A 73 5.77 10.51 7.47
N SER A 74 6.29 11.69 7.10
CA SER A 74 5.88 12.41 5.89
C SER A 74 6.19 11.63 4.60
N GLN A 75 7.34 10.97 4.53
CA GLN A 75 7.69 10.12 3.39
C GLN A 75 6.76 8.90 3.27
N VAL A 76 6.45 8.23 4.40
CA VAL A 76 5.50 7.12 4.45
C VAL A 76 4.10 7.57 3.99
N ARG A 77 3.64 8.73 4.45
CA ARG A 77 2.38 9.34 4.00
C ARG A 77 2.35 9.58 2.49
N LYS A 78 3.45 10.07 1.92
CA LYS A 78 3.57 10.27 0.46
C LYS A 78 3.49 8.94 -0.28
N LEU A 79 4.19 7.91 0.20
CA LEU A 79 4.15 6.57 -0.39
C LEU A 79 2.74 5.97 -0.35
N ARG A 80 2.05 6.06 0.80
CA ARG A 80 0.65 5.62 0.94
C ARG A 80 -0.25 6.25 -0.12
N ARG A 81 -0.16 7.57 -0.31
CA ARG A 81 -0.92 8.29 -1.34
C ARG A 81 -0.60 7.84 -2.77
N VAL A 82 0.65 7.45 -3.05
CA VAL A 82 1.03 6.89 -4.36
C VAL A 82 0.36 5.54 -4.58
N VAL A 83 0.41 4.65 -3.59
CA VAL A 83 -0.23 3.33 -3.64
C VAL A 83 -1.76 3.45 -3.76
N GLU A 84 -2.37 4.39 -3.03
CA GLU A 84 -3.81 4.72 -3.15
C GLU A 84 -4.19 5.20 -4.55
N LYS A 85 -3.32 5.97 -5.21
CA LYS A 85 -3.60 6.49 -6.56
C LYS A 85 -3.37 5.49 -7.68
N GLN A 86 -2.57 4.45 -7.46
CA GLN A 86 -2.44 3.37 -8.44
C GLN A 86 -3.78 2.65 -8.57
N LYS A 87 -4.44 2.86 -9.72
CA LYS A 87 -5.57 2.04 -10.16
C LYS A 87 -4.99 0.77 -10.81
N THR A 88 -5.55 -0.37 -10.45
CA THR A 88 -5.33 -1.67 -11.11
C THR A 88 -5.70 -1.63 -12.57
#